data_AF-A0A517P4Z1-F1
#
_entry.id   AF-A0A517P4Z1-F1
#
_cell.length_a   1.000
_cell.length_b   1.000
_cell.length_c   1.000
_cell.angle_alpha   90.00
_cell.angle_beta   90.00
_cell.angle_gamma   90.00
#
_symmetry.space_group_name_H-M   'P 1'
#
loop_
_entity.id
_entity.type
_entity.pdbx_description
1 polymer ?
#
loop_
_entity_poly.entity_id
_entity_poly.type
_entity_poly.pdbx_seq_one_letter_code
_entity_poly.pdbx_strand_id
1 'polypeptide(L)'
;MHVRPRTADRFGAVRPFLTAAGALCFAVLASGCASLTGGTDAAPGLGSAGLAPLTGPPTPGRHSVRVENLIVKSDSELSADDPLIADLRRLRADVTKALALPEATKDVTVFLFADEPAYRRFLEYRHPGLPPRRAYFVGTGTALHVYTYLGDRTAEDLRHETVHGLLHASLPGVPLWLDEGLAEYFETPTPGAVNGDYPELLARAVAGGWRPDLARLEAMDDFAALSRQDYAESWAWVHLMMSGDRTVLLDHLASLGPGGTSPVSLTTRLSADRPSAPGPLLTAHIATLLGSGVLHAGR
;
A
#
# COMPACT_ATOMS: atom_id res chain seq x y z
N MET A 1 -24.56 26.60 -60.91
CA MET A 1 -25.42 27.09 -59.81
C MET A 1 -24.97 26.37 -58.55
N HIS A 2 -24.03 26.84 -57.75
CA HIS A 2 -24.05 28.06 -56.92
C HIS A 2 -25.34 28.21 -56.13
N VAL A 3 -25.27 27.94 -54.82
CA VAL A 3 -25.58 28.86 -53.69
C VAL A 3 -25.63 28.02 -52.38
N ARG A 4 -24.65 28.23 -51.49
CA ARG A 4 -24.80 28.20 -50.01
C ARG A 4 -25.29 29.60 -49.57
N PRO A 5 -25.73 29.91 -48.32
CA PRO A 5 -25.73 29.13 -47.06
C PRO A 5 -27.03 29.27 -46.21
N ARG A 6 -27.12 28.59 -45.05
CA ARG A 6 -27.58 29.21 -43.78
C ARG A 6 -27.23 28.37 -42.55
N THR A 7 -26.69 29.09 -41.58
CA THR A 7 -26.26 28.74 -40.23
C THR A 7 -27.42 28.50 -39.28
N ALA A 8 -27.25 27.59 -38.32
CA ALA A 8 -27.88 27.69 -37.01
C ALA A 8 -27.01 26.95 -35.98
N ASP A 9 -26.34 27.75 -35.15
CA ASP A 9 -25.72 27.36 -33.90
C ASP A 9 -26.70 26.58 -33.01
N ARG A 10 -26.23 25.45 -32.46
CA ARG A 10 -26.71 24.96 -31.17
C ARG A 10 -25.51 24.60 -30.31
N PHE A 11 -25.05 25.60 -29.56
CA PHE A 11 -24.28 25.43 -28.35
C PHE A 11 -25.03 24.49 -27.40
N GLY A 12 -24.56 23.25 -27.30
CA GLY A 12 -24.90 22.36 -26.19
C GLY A 12 -24.18 22.85 -24.94
N ALA A 13 -24.94 23.48 -24.04
CA ALA A 13 -24.45 23.93 -22.74
C ALA A 13 -23.90 22.75 -21.94
N VAL A 14 -22.58 22.72 -21.75
CA VAL A 14 -21.91 21.88 -20.76
C VAL A 14 -22.29 22.45 -19.39
N ARG A 15 -23.11 21.71 -18.64
CA ARG A 15 -23.38 22.02 -17.23
C ARG A 15 -22.11 21.73 -16.43
N PRO A 16 -21.60 22.68 -15.62
CA PRO A 16 -20.47 22.40 -14.76
C PRO A 16 -20.94 21.46 -13.65
N PHE A 17 -20.32 20.29 -13.55
CA PHE A 17 -20.37 19.50 -12.34
C PHE A 17 -19.63 20.28 -11.25
N LEU A 18 -20.40 20.88 -10.34
CA LEU A 18 -19.93 21.27 -9.02
C LEU A 18 -19.57 19.98 -8.28
N THR A 19 -18.33 19.51 -8.44
CA THR A 19 -17.78 18.52 -7.51
C THR A 19 -17.44 19.25 -6.22
N ALA A 20 -18.26 19.04 -5.20
CA ALA A 20 -17.91 19.34 -3.83
C ALA A 20 -16.53 18.74 -3.54
N ALA A 21 -15.64 19.55 -2.97
CA ALA A 21 -14.33 19.13 -2.50
C ALA A 21 -14.50 18.12 -1.35
N GLY A 22 -14.76 16.87 -1.68
CA GLY A 22 -14.59 15.74 -0.79
C GLY A 22 -13.13 15.36 -0.80
N ALA A 23 -12.44 15.56 0.32
CA ALA A 23 -11.13 14.95 0.53
C ALA A 23 -11.30 13.42 0.44
N LEU A 24 -10.88 12.80 -0.67
CA LEU A 24 -10.74 11.35 -0.70
C LEU A 24 -9.68 10.97 0.32
N CYS A 25 -10.11 10.29 1.37
CA CYS A 25 -9.25 9.63 2.34
C CYS A 25 -9.06 8.21 1.83
N PHE A 26 -7.87 7.87 1.33
CA PHE A 26 -7.52 6.49 1.03
C PHE A 26 -6.85 5.91 2.28
N ALA A 27 -7.53 4.99 2.95
CA ALA A 27 -6.96 4.19 4.02
C ALA A 27 -6.66 2.81 3.43
N VAL A 28 -5.39 2.49 3.30
CA VAL A 28 -4.96 1.16 2.87
C VAL A 28 -5.06 0.22 4.09
N LEU A 29 -5.67 -0.96 3.89
CA LEU A 29 -5.99 -1.91 4.94
C LEU A 29 -5.05 -3.13 4.87
N ALA A 30 -3.77 -2.97 5.22
CA ALA A 30 -2.85 -4.09 5.26
C ALA A 30 -3.32 -5.18 6.27
N SER A 31 -3.35 -6.44 5.81
CA SER A 31 -3.89 -7.56 6.59
C SER A 31 -2.84 -8.23 7.48
N GLY A 32 -2.79 -7.83 8.76
CA GLY A 32 -2.12 -8.61 9.80
C GLY A 32 -3.02 -9.73 10.35
N CYS A 33 -2.73 -10.99 10.01
CA CYS A 33 -3.36 -12.16 10.64
C CYS A 33 -2.79 -12.41 12.06
N ALA A 34 -3.65 -12.41 13.08
CA ALA A 34 -3.49 -13.23 14.27
C ALA A 34 -4.87 -13.44 14.94
N SER A 35 -5.33 -14.69 14.99
CA SER A 35 -6.39 -15.13 15.89
C SER A 35 -5.77 -15.53 17.22
N LEU A 36 -6.40 -15.17 18.35
CA LEU A 36 -6.60 -16.06 19.51
C LEU A 36 -7.50 -15.42 20.57
N THR A 37 -8.11 -16.32 21.32
CA THR A 37 -9.33 -16.26 22.15
C THR A 37 -9.13 -15.82 23.59
N GLY A 38 -10.19 -15.27 24.19
CA GLY A 38 -10.64 -15.69 25.53
C GLY A 38 -10.51 -14.67 26.66
N GLY A 39 -11.59 -14.52 27.43
CA GLY A 39 -11.52 -14.11 28.84
C GLY A 39 -12.51 -13.02 29.23
N THR A 40 -13.56 -13.40 29.95
CA THR A 40 -14.61 -12.57 30.51
C THR A 40 -14.18 -11.82 31.78
N ASP A 41 -14.90 -10.73 32.05
CA ASP A 41 -15.52 -10.33 33.33
C ASP A 41 -15.15 -8.99 34.00
N ALA A 42 -16.26 -8.37 34.42
CA ALA A 42 -16.47 -7.47 35.55
C ALA A 42 -16.05 -5.98 35.46
N ALA A 43 -17.08 -5.14 35.29
CA ALA A 43 -17.12 -3.77 35.78
C ALA A 43 -17.09 -3.76 37.33
N PRO A 44 -16.50 -2.71 37.95
CA PRO A 44 -17.37 -1.80 38.70
C PRO A 44 -16.92 -0.33 38.71
N GLY A 45 -17.88 0.55 39.04
CA GLY A 45 -17.62 1.72 39.89
C GLY A 45 -17.52 3.09 39.20
N LEU A 46 -18.66 3.77 39.09
CA LEU A 46 -18.72 5.22 38.86
C LEU A 46 -18.10 5.96 40.05
N GLY A 47 -16.92 6.53 39.83
CA GLY A 47 -16.26 7.48 40.73
C GLY A 47 -16.08 8.81 40.01
N SER A 48 -16.65 9.87 40.57
CA SER A 48 -16.57 11.26 40.09
C SER A 48 -15.12 11.74 40.00
N ALA A 49 -14.62 11.98 38.78
CA ALA A 49 -13.34 12.65 38.55
C ALA A 49 -13.55 13.80 37.57
N GLY A 50 -12.96 14.94 37.92
CA GLY A 50 -13.25 16.26 37.37
C GLY A 50 -13.12 16.38 35.85
N LEU A 51 -13.78 17.41 35.33
CA LEU A 51 -13.72 17.86 33.94
C LEU A 51 -12.27 18.20 33.57
N ALA A 52 -11.53 17.19 33.10
CA ALA A 52 -10.34 17.41 32.30
C ALA A 52 -10.77 18.10 30.99
N PRO A 53 -9.97 19.01 30.43
CA PRO A 53 -10.23 19.53 29.09
C PRO A 53 -10.37 18.36 28.12
N LEU A 54 -11.37 18.39 27.24
CA LEU A 54 -11.55 17.41 26.15
C LEU A 54 -10.46 17.60 25.09
N THR A 55 -9.18 17.56 25.49
CA THR A 55 -8.06 17.43 24.57
C THR A 55 -8.02 15.98 24.13
N GLY A 56 -8.11 15.73 22.82
CA GLY A 56 -8.01 14.39 22.27
C GLY A 56 -6.69 13.68 22.67
N PRO A 57 -6.56 12.38 22.40
CA PRO A 57 -5.34 11.63 22.65
C PRO A 57 -4.13 12.33 22.02
N PRO A 58 -2.98 12.41 22.71
CA PRO A 58 -1.79 13.05 22.15
C PRO A 58 -1.32 12.32 20.89
N THR A 59 -0.77 13.09 19.94
CA THR A 59 -0.03 12.52 18.80
C THR A 59 1.43 12.33 19.20
N PRO A 60 2.10 11.26 18.74
CA PRO A 60 3.52 11.10 18.93
C PRO A 60 4.28 12.30 18.34
N GLY A 61 5.24 12.82 19.09
CA GLY A 61 5.99 14.01 18.68
C GLY A 61 7.03 14.51 19.65
N ARG A 62 7.29 13.80 20.75
CA ARG A 62 8.37 14.15 21.70
C ARG A 62 9.74 14.00 21.04
N HIS A 63 9.88 12.99 20.19
CA HIS A 63 11.06 12.73 19.39
C HIS A 63 10.68 12.75 17.92
N SER A 64 11.58 13.29 17.09
CA SER A 64 11.40 13.37 15.64
C SER A 64 12.72 13.15 14.93
N VAL A 65 12.72 12.25 13.96
CA VAL A 65 13.87 11.98 13.08
C VAL A 65 13.42 12.16 11.64
N ARG A 66 14.18 12.93 10.86
CA ARG A 66 13.92 13.12 9.42
C ARG A 66 14.91 12.28 8.60
N VAL A 67 14.37 11.53 7.64
CA VAL A 67 15.09 10.75 6.65
C VAL A 67 14.61 11.19 5.27
N GLU A 68 15.19 12.27 4.76
CA GLU A 68 14.73 12.96 3.54
C GLU A 68 13.24 13.31 3.56
N ASN A 69 12.39 12.72 2.72
CA ASN A 69 10.95 12.96 2.70
C ASN A 69 10.15 12.10 3.71
N LEU A 70 10.83 11.30 4.54
CA LEU A 70 10.21 10.54 5.62
C LEU A 70 10.47 11.23 6.97
N ILE A 71 9.42 11.47 7.74
CA ILE A 71 9.51 12.07 9.08
C ILE A 71 8.96 11.06 10.08
N VAL A 72 9.79 10.54 10.98
CA VAL A 72 9.36 9.62 12.03
C VAL A 72 9.20 10.37 13.33
N LYS A 73 8.00 10.33 13.90
CA LYS A 73 7.64 10.93 15.18
C LYS A 73 7.31 9.84 16.18
N SER A 74 7.85 9.94 17.39
CA SER A 74 7.56 8.99 18.48
C SER A 74 7.45 9.64 19.84
N ASP A 75 6.77 8.95 20.75
CA ASP A 75 6.75 9.25 22.18
C ASP A 75 7.94 8.65 22.92
N SER A 76 8.59 7.63 22.33
CA SER A 76 9.81 7.00 22.85
C SER A 76 11.03 7.62 22.19
N GLU A 77 12.18 7.53 22.88
CA GLU A 77 13.44 8.03 22.34
C GLU A 77 13.81 7.25 21.07
N LEU A 78 13.92 7.97 19.95
CA LEU A 78 14.40 7.45 18.67
C LEU A 78 15.60 8.29 18.27
N SER A 79 16.78 7.67 18.25
CA SER A 79 17.99 8.30 17.71
C SER A 79 18.08 8.08 16.21
N ALA A 80 18.93 8.85 15.53
CA ALA A 80 19.18 8.67 14.09
C ALA A 80 19.88 7.33 13.74
N ASP A 81 20.51 6.72 14.75
CA ASP A 81 21.25 5.45 14.69
C ASP A 81 20.38 4.25 15.10
N ASP A 82 19.11 4.48 15.45
CA ASP A 82 18.16 3.42 15.77
C ASP A 82 18.04 2.43 14.59
N PRO A 83 18.10 1.10 14.82
CA PRO A 83 17.99 0.09 13.78
C PRO A 83 16.74 0.23 12.91
N LEU A 84 15.62 0.67 13.48
CA LEU A 84 14.37 0.88 12.76
C LEU A 84 14.48 2.06 11.79
N ILE A 85 15.13 3.15 12.22
CA ILE A 85 15.39 4.31 11.37
C ILE A 85 16.37 3.95 10.25
N ALA A 86 17.37 3.12 10.54
CA ALA A 86 18.31 2.61 9.55
C ALA A 86 17.61 1.72 8.50
N ASP A 87 16.67 0.87 8.91
CA ASP A 87 15.87 0.06 8.01
C ASP A 87 14.94 0.91 7.12
N LEU A 88 14.22 1.88 7.70
CA LEU A 88 13.38 2.82 6.92
C LEU A 88 14.19 3.62 5.91
N ARG A 89 15.41 4.04 6.26
CA ARG A 89 16.32 4.72 5.34
C ARG A 89 16.70 3.82 4.16
N ARG A 90 16.96 2.54 4.41
CA ARG A 90 17.28 1.54 3.40
C ARG A 90 16.07 1.25 2.52
N LEU A 91 14.92 0.95 3.12
CA LEU A 91 13.66 0.73 2.43
C LEU A 91 13.36 1.87 1.45
N ARG A 92 13.43 3.13 1.91
CA ARG A 92 13.23 4.29 1.04
C ARG A 92 14.16 4.28 -0.17
N ALA A 93 15.46 4.09 0.07
CA ALA A 93 16.45 4.06 -1.00
C ALA A 93 16.19 2.91 -1.99
N ASP A 94 15.83 1.72 -1.49
CA ASP A 94 15.56 0.54 -2.29
C ASP A 94 14.29 0.72 -3.13
N VAL A 95 13.19 1.19 -2.55
CA VAL A 95 11.92 1.44 -3.25
C VAL A 95 12.11 2.49 -4.35
N THR A 96 12.66 3.67 -4.00
CA THR A 96 12.85 4.77 -4.97
C THR A 96 13.76 4.34 -6.12
N LYS A 97 14.87 3.64 -5.82
CA LYS A 97 15.83 3.21 -6.84
C LYS A 97 15.28 2.06 -7.69
N ALA A 98 14.68 1.05 -7.07
CA ALA A 98 14.26 -0.17 -7.77
C ALA A 98 13.07 0.09 -8.71
N LEU A 99 12.20 1.04 -8.35
CA LEU A 99 11.02 1.43 -9.12
C LEU A 99 11.24 2.70 -9.96
N ALA A 100 12.42 3.30 -9.91
CA ALA A 100 12.75 4.56 -10.57
C ALA A 100 11.68 5.64 -10.32
N LEU A 101 11.22 5.77 -9.07
CA LEU A 101 10.14 6.69 -8.74
C LEU A 101 10.56 8.14 -9.03
N PRO A 102 9.62 8.97 -9.52
CA PRO A 102 9.82 10.42 -9.59
C PRO A 102 10.17 11.01 -8.22
N GLU A 103 10.73 12.22 -8.22
CA GLU A 103 10.97 12.97 -6.99
C GLU A 103 9.69 13.11 -6.18
N ALA A 104 9.78 12.82 -4.88
CA ALA A 104 8.65 12.91 -3.98
C ALA A 104 8.16 14.36 -3.86
N THR A 105 6.86 14.57 -4.02
CA THR A 105 6.22 15.89 -3.94
C THR A 105 5.65 16.18 -2.55
N LYS A 106 5.63 15.17 -1.67
CA LYS A 106 5.05 15.23 -0.32
C LYS A 106 5.95 14.52 0.68
N ASP A 107 5.93 15.00 1.92
CA ASP A 107 6.51 14.29 3.05
C ASP A 107 5.56 13.19 3.54
N VAL A 108 6.12 12.05 3.94
CA VAL A 108 5.43 10.96 4.63
C VAL A 108 5.75 11.08 6.12
N THR A 109 4.74 11.25 6.98
CA THR A 109 4.93 11.29 8.44
C THR A 109 4.52 9.97 9.08
N VAL A 110 5.47 9.29 9.69
CA VAL A 110 5.25 8.11 10.51
C VAL A 110 5.02 8.54 11.96
N PHE A 111 3.90 8.13 12.53
CA PHE A 111 3.57 8.28 13.95
C PHE A 111 3.72 6.92 14.63
N LEU A 112 4.81 6.76 15.37
CA LEU A 112 5.16 5.55 16.11
C LEU A 112 4.81 5.71 17.60
N PHE A 113 3.69 5.13 17.99
CA PHE A 113 3.20 5.14 19.37
C PHE A 113 4.04 4.20 20.25
N ALA A 114 4.18 4.54 21.53
CA ALA A 114 4.94 3.73 22.48
C ALA A 114 4.29 2.35 22.74
N ASP A 115 2.96 2.26 22.65
CA ASP A 115 2.20 1.05 22.92
C ASP A 115 0.88 1.00 22.13
N GLU A 116 0.34 -0.22 22.01
CA GLU A 116 -0.92 -0.48 21.31
C GLU A 116 -2.13 0.24 21.91
N PRO A 117 -2.33 0.30 23.25
CA PRO A 117 -3.45 1.05 23.82
C PRO A 117 -3.47 2.53 23.45
N ALA A 118 -2.32 3.21 23.44
CA ALA A 118 -2.21 4.62 23.03
C ALA A 118 -2.57 4.80 21.57
N TYR A 119 -2.03 3.95 20.71
CA TYR A 119 -2.34 3.91 19.28
C TYR A 119 -3.83 3.69 19.01
N ARG A 120 -4.45 2.69 19.64
CA ARG A 120 -5.89 2.38 19.44
C ARG A 120 -6.78 3.54 19.87
N ARG A 121 -6.53 4.14 21.04
CA ARG A 121 -7.27 5.33 21.50
C ARG A 121 -7.14 6.50 20.51
N PHE A 122 -5.94 6.72 19.98
CA PHE A 122 -5.71 7.77 18.99
C PHE A 122 -6.49 7.51 17.70
N LEU A 123 -6.43 6.30 17.15
CA LEU A 123 -7.14 5.97 15.92
C LEU A 123 -8.65 6.05 16.08
N GLU A 124 -9.20 5.53 17.17
CA GLU A 124 -10.64 5.61 17.44
C GLU A 124 -11.13 7.06 17.49
N TYR A 125 -10.33 7.95 18.09
CA TYR A 125 -10.63 9.38 18.14
C TYR A 125 -10.47 10.08 16.77
N ARG A 126 -9.36 9.82 16.06
CA ARG A 126 -8.97 10.59 14.87
C ARG A 126 -9.59 10.07 13.57
N HIS A 127 -9.88 8.77 13.53
CA HIS A 127 -10.36 8.01 12.38
C HIS A 127 -11.45 7.02 12.82
N PRO A 128 -12.59 7.52 13.35
CA PRO A 128 -13.66 6.65 13.85
C PRO A 128 -14.20 5.75 12.73
N GLY A 129 -14.42 4.48 13.05
CA GLY A 129 -14.94 3.48 12.11
C GLY A 129 -13.88 2.76 11.27
N LEU A 130 -12.59 3.11 11.40
CA LEU A 130 -11.54 2.23 10.89
C LEU A 130 -11.59 0.89 11.65
N PRO A 131 -11.41 -0.25 10.95
CA PRO A 131 -11.31 -1.54 11.61
C PRO A 131 -10.12 -1.56 12.59
N PRO A 132 -10.01 -2.54 13.49
CA PRO A 132 -8.79 -2.70 14.28
C PRO A 132 -7.68 -3.33 13.43
N ARG A 133 -6.56 -2.63 13.25
CA ARG A 133 -5.32 -3.13 12.63
C ARG A 133 -4.11 -2.69 13.44
N ARG A 134 -2.92 -3.23 13.12
CA ARG A 134 -1.65 -2.87 13.79
C ARG A 134 -0.99 -1.63 13.19
N ALA A 135 -1.27 -1.36 11.91
CA ALA A 135 -0.78 -0.20 11.22
C ALA A 135 -1.77 0.28 10.16
N TYR A 136 -1.57 1.53 9.76
CA TYR A 136 -2.33 2.20 8.71
C TYR A 136 -1.46 3.19 7.96
N PHE A 137 -1.54 3.16 6.64
CA PHE A 137 -1.31 4.32 5.80
C PHE A 137 -2.62 5.07 5.56
N VAL A 138 -2.58 6.39 5.76
CA VAL A 138 -3.68 7.31 5.48
C VAL A 138 -3.18 8.44 4.60
N GLY A 139 -3.65 8.45 3.36
CA GLY A 139 -3.40 9.50 2.39
C GLY A 139 -4.53 10.51 2.33
N THR A 140 -4.18 11.80 2.30
CA THR A 140 -5.08 12.90 1.97
C THR A 140 -4.46 13.74 0.85
N GLY A 141 -5.23 14.71 0.31
CA GLY A 141 -4.70 15.62 -0.71
C GLY A 141 -3.40 16.34 -0.30
N THR A 142 -3.20 16.60 1.00
CA THR A 142 -2.10 17.43 1.51
C THR A 142 -1.14 16.72 2.46
N ALA A 143 -1.49 15.54 2.96
CA ALA A 143 -0.69 14.84 3.97
C ALA A 143 -0.72 13.33 3.77
N LEU A 144 0.43 12.70 4.00
CA LEU A 144 0.63 11.26 3.94
C LEU A 144 1.09 10.79 5.32
N HIS A 145 0.28 9.98 6.00
CA HIS A 145 0.55 9.55 7.35
C HIS A 145 0.62 8.02 7.46
N VAL A 146 1.59 7.53 8.22
CA VAL A 146 1.66 6.14 8.66
C VAL A 146 1.46 6.12 10.17
N TYR A 147 0.59 5.26 10.68
CA TYR A 147 0.34 5.10 12.12
C TYR A 147 0.61 3.66 12.53
N THR A 148 1.41 3.45 13.57
CA THR A 148 1.62 2.13 14.20
C THR A 148 2.19 2.29 15.61
N TYR A 149 2.40 1.19 16.33
CA TYR A 149 2.98 1.18 17.66
C TYR A 149 4.22 0.29 17.75
N LEU A 150 5.03 0.48 18.79
CA LEU A 150 6.17 -0.39 19.12
C LEU A 150 5.69 -1.76 19.63
N GLY A 151 6.15 -2.82 18.97
CA GLY A 151 5.84 -4.22 19.27
C GLY A 151 6.62 -5.16 18.34
N ASP A 152 6.31 -6.45 18.40
CA ASP A 152 7.11 -7.50 17.73
C ASP A 152 7.09 -7.41 16.19
N ARG A 153 6.07 -6.76 15.63
CA ARG A 153 5.82 -6.69 14.17
C ARG A 153 6.03 -5.29 13.60
N THR A 154 6.50 -4.34 14.42
CA THR A 154 6.66 -2.94 14.02
C THR A 154 7.51 -2.76 12.76
N ALA A 155 8.59 -3.52 12.61
CA ALA A 155 9.45 -3.41 11.44
C ALA A 155 8.72 -3.79 10.15
N GLU A 156 8.01 -4.93 10.15
CA GLU A 156 7.25 -5.38 8.99
C GLU A 156 6.08 -4.44 8.68
N ASP A 157 5.30 -4.08 9.70
CA ASP A 157 4.16 -3.17 9.59
C ASP A 157 4.61 -1.80 9.03
N LEU A 158 5.73 -1.27 9.51
CA LEU A 158 6.28 -0.02 8.97
C LEU A 158 6.78 -0.15 7.55
N ARG A 159 7.39 -1.29 7.18
CA ARG A 159 7.88 -1.50 5.82
C ARG A 159 6.72 -1.49 4.83
N HIS A 160 5.66 -2.23 5.12
CA HIS A 160 4.44 -2.26 4.31
C HIS A 160 3.84 -0.86 4.15
N GLU A 161 3.49 -0.20 5.25
CA GLU A 161 2.76 1.07 5.20
C GLU A 161 3.61 2.24 4.67
N THR A 162 4.93 2.19 4.88
CA THR A 162 5.84 3.20 4.33
C THR A 162 5.94 3.09 2.82
N VAL A 163 5.85 1.88 2.24
CA VAL A 163 5.85 1.71 0.78
C VAL A 163 4.68 2.44 0.14
N HIS A 164 3.47 2.30 0.67
CA HIS A 164 2.32 3.11 0.23
C HIS A 164 2.62 4.60 0.31
N GLY A 165 3.14 5.07 1.45
CA GLY A 165 3.54 6.46 1.62
C GLY A 165 4.51 6.95 0.56
N LEU A 166 5.54 6.16 0.23
CA LEU A 166 6.53 6.51 -0.79
C LEU A 166 5.93 6.53 -2.20
N LEU A 167 5.07 5.57 -2.53
CA LEU A 167 4.38 5.53 -3.81
C LEU A 167 3.49 6.77 -4.00
N HIS A 168 2.64 7.08 -3.03
CA HIS A 168 1.72 8.22 -3.08
C HIS A 168 2.39 9.58 -2.84
N ALA A 169 3.64 9.61 -2.40
CA ALA A 169 4.46 10.82 -2.38
C ALA A 169 4.98 11.19 -3.78
N SER A 170 5.24 10.20 -4.63
CA SER A 170 5.84 10.38 -5.96
C SER A 170 4.85 10.25 -7.11
N LEU A 171 3.75 9.51 -6.93
CA LEU A 171 2.77 9.21 -7.96
C LEU A 171 1.40 9.83 -7.61
N PRO A 172 0.73 10.52 -8.56
CA PRO A 172 -0.62 11.06 -8.38
C PRO A 172 -1.69 10.01 -8.02
N GLY A 173 -1.50 8.76 -8.45
CA GLY A 173 -2.37 7.64 -8.13
C GLY A 173 -1.76 6.32 -8.60
N VAL A 174 -2.02 5.26 -7.84
CA VAL A 174 -1.55 3.90 -8.12
C VAL A 174 -2.77 2.97 -8.12
N PRO A 175 -2.91 2.07 -9.10
CA PRO A 175 -3.95 1.05 -9.07
C PRO A 175 -3.87 0.21 -7.80
N LEU A 176 -5.02 -0.09 -7.19
CA LEU A 176 -5.12 -0.76 -5.90
C LEU A 176 -4.23 -2.02 -5.80
N TRP A 177 -4.39 -2.96 -6.74
CA TRP A 177 -3.60 -4.18 -6.74
C TRP A 177 -2.09 -3.93 -6.82
N LEU A 178 -1.66 -2.90 -7.54
CA LEU A 178 -0.24 -2.59 -7.72
C LEU A 178 0.33 -1.93 -6.46
N ASP A 179 -0.46 -1.08 -5.80
CA ASP A 179 -0.11 -0.47 -4.51
C ASP A 179 0.14 -1.57 -3.46
N GLU A 180 -0.81 -2.50 -3.30
CA GLU A 180 -0.70 -3.64 -2.39
C GLU A 180 0.43 -4.59 -2.80
N GLY A 181 0.52 -4.97 -4.07
CA GLY A 181 1.54 -5.89 -4.55
C GLY A 181 2.97 -5.36 -4.35
N LEU A 182 3.18 -4.05 -4.49
CA LEU A 182 4.47 -3.41 -4.21
C LEU A 182 4.75 -3.34 -2.71
N ALA A 183 3.76 -3.00 -1.88
CA ALA A 183 3.91 -3.01 -0.43
C ALA A 183 4.28 -4.41 0.09
N GLU A 184 3.58 -5.45 -0.37
CA GLU A 184 3.87 -6.85 -0.07
C GLU A 184 5.27 -7.29 -0.55
N TYR A 185 5.71 -6.84 -1.73
CA TYR A 185 7.04 -7.17 -2.25
C TYR A 185 8.15 -6.56 -1.40
N PHE A 186 8.00 -5.29 -1.05
CA PHE A 186 8.98 -4.55 -0.26
C PHE A 186 8.81 -4.70 1.24
N GLU A 187 7.81 -5.44 1.74
CA GLU A 187 7.66 -5.76 3.17
C GLU A 187 8.83 -6.60 3.68
N THR A 188 9.35 -7.51 2.84
CA THR A 188 10.49 -8.35 3.19
C THR A 188 11.82 -7.57 3.19
N PRO A 189 12.70 -7.75 4.21
CA PRO A 189 13.97 -7.02 4.29
C PRO A 189 14.94 -7.29 3.14
N THR A 190 14.78 -8.42 2.46
CA THR A 190 15.63 -8.82 1.34
C THR A 190 14.81 -8.68 0.05
N PRO A 191 15.11 -7.70 -0.83
CA PRO A 191 14.40 -7.55 -2.09
C PRO A 191 14.39 -8.85 -2.90
N GLY A 192 13.19 -9.26 -3.33
CA GLY A 192 12.99 -10.51 -4.09
C GLY A 192 12.91 -11.77 -3.23
N ALA A 193 12.86 -11.65 -1.90
CA ALA A 193 12.50 -12.76 -1.04
C ALA A 193 11.00 -13.09 -1.16
N VAL A 194 10.67 -14.34 -0.84
CA VAL A 194 9.28 -14.78 -0.73
C VAL A 194 8.64 -14.11 0.49
N ASN A 195 7.45 -13.51 0.30
CA ASN A 195 6.64 -13.07 1.44
C ASN A 195 5.73 -14.21 1.92
N GLY A 196 5.86 -14.59 3.19
CA GLY A 196 5.00 -15.56 3.85
C GLY A 196 4.87 -16.89 3.12
N ASP A 197 3.63 -17.39 3.04
CA ASP A 197 3.24 -18.64 2.38
C ASP A 197 2.55 -18.41 1.02
N TYR A 198 2.76 -17.24 0.39
CA TYR A 198 2.07 -16.86 -0.85
C TYR A 198 2.32 -17.85 -2.01
N PRO A 199 3.55 -18.32 -2.29
CA PRO A 199 3.76 -19.34 -3.31
C PRO A 199 2.97 -20.63 -3.04
N GLU A 200 2.94 -21.11 -1.79
CA GLU A 200 2.22 -22.33 -1.41
C GLU A 200 0.71 -22.13 -1.52
N LEU A 201 0.20 -20.97 -1.08
CA LEU A 201 -1.21 -20.61 -1.21
C LEU A 201 -1.64 -20.61 -2.69
N LEU A 202 -0.89 -19.91 -3.54
CA LEU A 202 -1.23 -19.78 -4.95
C LEU A 202 -1.06 -21.10 -5.69
N ALA A 203 -0.04 -21.90 -5.38
CA ALA A 203 0.13 -23.22 -5.99
C ALA A 203 -1.03 -24.17 -5.64
N ARG A 204 -1.51 -24.16 -4.39
CA ARG A 204 -2.73 -24.89 -4.02
C ARG A 204 -3.95 -24.38 -4.76
N ALA A 205 -4.10 -23.06 -4.92
CA ALA A 205 -5.19 -22.47 -5.68
C ALA A 205 -5.14 -22.93 -7.15
N VAL A 206 -3.97 -22.86 -7.80
CA VAL A 206 -3.75 -23.34 -9.18
C VAL A 206 -4.11 -24.82 -9.31
N ALA A 207 -3.66 -25.66 -8.36
CA ALA A 207 -4.00 -27.08 -8.34
C ALA A 207 -5.53 -27.32 -8.18
N GLY A 208 -6.22 -26.41 -7.48
CA GLY A 208 -7.68 -26.37 -7.34
C GLY A 208 -8.43 -25.77 -8.54
N GLY A 209 -7.73 -25.40 -9.62
CA GLY A 209 -8.33 -24.88 -10.85
C GLY A 209 -8.44 -23.35 -10.94
N TRP A 210 -7.97 -22.61 -9.92
CA TRP A 210 -7.81 -21.17 -10.03
C TRP A 210 -6.78 -20.81 -11.12
N ARG A 211 -6.98 -19.67 -11.77
CA ARG A 211 -6.06 -19.14 -12.78
C ARG A 211 -5.75 -17.67 -12.45
N PRO A 212 -4.49 -17.23 -12.61
CA PRO A 212 -4.16 -15.82 -12.53
C PRO A 212 -4.95 -14.99 -13.52
N ASP A 213 -5.43 -13.84 -13.07
CA ASP A 213 -6.25 -12.89 -13.83
C ASP A 213 -5.91 -11.45 -13.43
N LEU A 214 -4.89 -10.90 -14.10
CA LEU A 214 -4.45 -9.53 -13.87
C LEU A 214 -5.52 -8.49 -14.27
N ALA A 215 -6.33 -8.78 -15.30
CA ALA A 215 -7.37 -7.85 -15.75
C ALA A 215 -8.45 -7.67 -14.68
N ARG A 216 -8.78 -8.75 -13.96
CA ARG A 216 -9.67 -8.71 -12.80
C ARG A 216 -9.09 -7.86 -11.67
N LEU A 217 -7.80 -8.03 -11.34
CA LEU A 217 -7.12 -7.19 -10.33
C LEU A 217 -7.09 -5.71 -10.74
N GLU A 218 -6.84 -5.41 -12.02
CA GLU A 218 -6.86 -4.05 -12.56
C GLU A 218 -8.24 -3.39 -12.49
N ALA A 219 -9.32 -4.18 -12.47
CA ALA A 219 -10.69 -3.70 -12.35
C ALA A 219 -11.15 -3.50 -10.90
N MET A 220 -10.36 -3.89 -9.90
CA MET A 220 -10.69 -3.73 -8.49
C MET A 220 -10.29 -2.33 -7.99
N ASP A 221 -11.26 -1.62 -7.39
CA ASP A 221 -11.07 -0.30 -6.79
C ASP A 221 -11.55 -0.19 -5.33
N ASP A 222 -12.07 -1.30 -4.77
CA ASP A 222 -12.55 -1.38 -3.38
C ASP A 222 -11.65 -2.28 -2.52
N PHE A 223 -10.97 -1.68 -1.54
CA PHE A 223 -10.13 -2.37 -0.55
C PHE A 223 -10.89 -3.44 0.23
N ALA A 224 -12.18 -3.21 0.54
CA ALA A 224 -12.97 -4.16 1.31
C ALA A 224 -13.28 -5.44 0.53
N ALA A 225 -13.11 -5.42 -0.80
CA ALA A 225 -13.33 -6.55 -1.68
C ALA A 225 -12.08 -7.43 -1.86
N LEU A 226 -10.89 -6.98 -1.45
CA LEU A 226 -9.65 -7.74 -1.59
C LEU A 226 -9.60 -8.91 -0.59
N SER A 227 -9.50 -10.12 -1.13
CA SER A 227 -9.23 -11.33 -0.37
C SER A 227 -7.73 -11.53 -0.20
N ARG A 228 -7.33 -12.37 0.76
CA ARG A 228 -5.93 -12.80 0.92
C ARG A 228 -5.31 -13.35 -0.37
N GLN A 229 -6.10 -14.05 -1.19
CA GLN A 229 -5.62 -14.57 -2.47
C GLN A 229 -5.34 -13.44 -3.47
N ASP A 230 -6.06 -12.32 -3.40
CA ASP A 230 -5.83 -11.14 -4.25
C ASP A 230 -4.54 -10.42 -3.86
N TYR A 231 -4.24 -10.29 -2.56
CA TYR A 231 -2.93 -9.80 -2.09
C TYR A 231 -1.79 -10.70 -2.58
N ALA A 232 -1.93 -12.02 -2.43
CA ALA A 232 -0.94 -12.98 -2.89
C ALA A 232 -0.76 -12.92 -4.41
N GLU A 233 -1.85 -12.82 -5.19
CA GLU A 233 -1.76 -12.69 -6.65
C GLU A 233 -1.08 -11.38 -7.05
N SER A 234 -1.43 -10.27 -6.41
CA SER A 234 -0.84 -8.95 -6.63
C SER A 234 0.67 -8.95 -6.37
N TRP A 235 1.08 -9.50 -5.22
CA TRP A 235 2.47 -9.74 -4.88
C TRP A 235 3.17 -10.59 -5.94
N ALA A 236 2.56 -11.69 -6.40
CA ALA A 236 3.18 -12.59 -7.35
C ALA A 236 3.43 -11.92 -8.70
N TRP A 237 2.50 -11.09 -9.18
CA TRP A 237 2.68 -10.31 -10.41
C TRP A 237 3.84 -9.32 -10.29
N VAL A 238 3.90 -8.58 -9.19
CA VAL A 238 5.02 -7.67 -8.91
C VAL A 238 6.33 -8.45 -8.82
N HIS A 239 6.35 -9.56 -8.08
CA HIS A 239 7.54 -10.40 -7.92
C HIS A 239 8.04 -10.94 -9.26
N LEU A 240 7.16 -11.39 -10.15
CA LEU A 240 7.51 -11.83 -11.50
C LEU A 240 8.19 -10.70 -12.28
N MET A 241 7.60 -9.51 -12.31
CA MET A 241 8.15 -8.36 -13.04
C MET A 241 9.47 -7.86 -12.44
N MET A 242 9.60 -7.92 -11.12
CA MET A 242 10.80 -7.50 -10.39
C MET A 242 11.96 -8.52 -10.51
N SER A 243 11.65 -9.80 -10.70
CA SER A 243 12.65 -10.88 -10.86
C SER A 243 13.21 -10.99 -12.28
N GLY A 244 12.52 -10.41 -13.26
CA GLY A 244 12.87 -10.49 -14.67
C GLY A 244 13.19 -9.14 -15.28
N ASP A 245 12.74 -8.94 -16.53
CA ASP A 245 12.80 -7.65 -17.19
C ASP A 245 11.76 -6.69 -16.58
N ARG A 246 12.26 -5.66 -15.89
CA ARG A 246 11.46 -4.66 -15.18
C ARG A 246 10.86 -3.60 -16.10
N THR A 247 11.23 -3.58 -17.39
CA THR A 247 10.85 -2.52 -18.34
C THR A 247 9.34 -2.28 -18.35
N VAL A 248 8.52 -3.34 -18.40
CA VAL A 248 7.05 -3.21 -18.42
C VAL A 248 6.50 -2.52 -17.16
N LEU A 249 7.03 -2.86 -15.98
CA LEU A 249 6.61 -2.24 -14.73
C LEU A 249 7.08 -0.78 -14.66
N LEU A 250 8.34 -0.50 -15.01
CA LEU A 250 8.92 0.85 -14.97
C LEU A 250 8.22 1.79 -15.96
N ASP A 251 7.93 1.33 -17.18
CA ASP A 251 7.18 2.12 -18.17
C ASP A 251 5.75 2.38 -17.72
N HIS A 252 5.13 1.42 -17.02
CA HIS A 252 3.80 1.63 -16.44
C HIS A 252 3.85 2.68 -15.33
N LEU A 253 4.76 2.56 -14.35
CA LEU A 253 4.94 3.54 -13.28
C LEU A 253 5.27 4.94 -13.81
N ALA A 254 6.12 5.03 -14.84
CA ALA A 254 6.41 6.28 -15.52
C ALA A 254 5.14 6.90 -16.15
N SER A 255 4.24 6.08 -16.72
CA SER A 255 2.95 6.57 -17.24
C SER A 255 1.96 6.99 -16.15
N LEU A 256 2.13 6.53 -14.91
CA LEU A 256 1.36 6.99 -13.75
C LEU A 256 1.88 8.32 -13.19
N GLY A 257 3.13 8.69 -13.48
CA GLY A 257 3.80 9.85 -12.92
C GLY A 257 3.22 11.21 -13.35
N PRO A 258 3.74 12.32 -12.80
CA PRO A 258 3.30 13.67 -13.16
C PRO A 258 3.39 13.93 -14.67
N GLY A 259 2.27 14.31 -15.29
CA GLY A 259 2.20 14.57 -16.74
C GLY A 259 2.05 13.32 -17.62
N GLY A 260 1.89 12.13 -17.02
CA GLY A 260 1.53 10.91 -17.72
C GLY A 260 0.17 10.99 -18.40
N THR A 261 0.02 10.34 -19.56
CA THR A 261 -1.27 10.10 -20.21
C THR A 261 -1.96 8.90 -19.60
N SER A 262 -3.29 8.76 -19.75
CA SER A 262 -4.06 7.64 -19.18
C SER A 262 -3.32 6.31 -19.34
N PRO A 263 -2.96 5.64 -18.24
CA PRO A 263 -2.05 4.51 -18.28
C PRO A 263 -2.69 3.36 -19.06
N VAL A 264 -1.98 2.86 -20.07
CA VAL A 264 -2.28 1.56 -20.66
C VAL A 264 -2.10 0.50 -19.58
N SER A 265 -3.09 -0.37 -19.44
CA SER A 265 -3.10 -1.41 -18.40
C SER A 265 -1.87 -2.32 -18.53
N LEU A 266 -1.36 -2.81 -17.40
CA LEU A 266 -0.28 -3.79 -17.35
C LEU A 266 -0.68 -5.09 -18.04
N THR A 267 -1.95 -5.52 -17.96
CA THR A 267 -2.44 -6.65 -18.77
C THR A 267 -2.17 -6.42 -20.26
N THR A 268 -2.49 -5.23 -20.78
CA THR A 268 -2.28 -4.88 -22.19
C THR A 268 -0.79 -4.82 -22.51
N ARG A 269 0.03 -4.20 -21.67
CA ARG A 269 1.49 -4.09 -21.86
C ARG A 269 2.17 -5.46 -21.86
N LEU A 270 1.82 -6.34 -20.93
CA LEU A 270 2.37 -7.70 -20.86
C LEU A 270 1.96 -8.59 -22.05
N SER A 271 0.85 -8.25 -22.70
CA SER A 271 0.33 -8.97 -23.87
C SER A 271 0.86 -8.42 -25.21
N ALA A 272 1.41 -7.20 -25.24
CA ALA A 272 1.76 -6.51 -26.48
C ALA A 272 2.79 -7.27 -27.35
N ASP A 273 3.71 -7.99 -26.71
CA ASP A 273 4.80 -8.72 -27.40
C ASP A 273 4.71 -10.24 -27.22
N ARG A 274 3.58 -10.77 -26.73
CA ARG A 274 3.41 -12.20 -26.44
C ARG A 274 2.11 -12.76 -27.01
N PRO A 275 2.16 -13.85 -27.80
CA PRO A 275 0.95 -14.48 -28.33
C PRO A 275 0.12 -15.22 -27.27
N SER A 276 0.69 -15.52 -26.09
CA SER A 276 -0.04 -16.15 -24.97
C SER A 276 -0.41 -15.12 -23.90
N ALA A 277 -1.58 -15.30 -23.29
CA ALA A 277 -1.99 -14.56 -22.09
C ALA A 277 -0.90 -14.62 -20.99
N PRO A 278 -0.81 -13.61 -20.12
CA PRO A 278 0.25 -13.54 -19.11
C PRO A 278 0.11 -14.61 -18.00
N GLY A 279 -1.09 -15.16 -17.75
CA GLY A 279 -1.36 -16.08 -16.63
C GLY A 279 -0.46 -17.34 -16.56
N PRO A 280 -0.19 -18.06 -17.66
CA PRO A 280 0.80 -19.14 -17.69
C PRO A 280 2.20 -18.74 -17.25
N LEU A 281 2.65 -17.50 -17.51
CA LEU A 281 3.96 -17.02 -17.04
C LEU A 281 3.99 -16.93 -15.51
N LEU A 282 2.93 -16.38 -14.91
CA LEU A 282 2.84 -16.32 -13.45
C LEU A 282 2.78 -17.72 -12.83
N THR A 283 2.04 -18.64 -13.44
CA THR A 283 1.95 -20.03 -12.97
C THR A 283 3.33 -20.71 -12.96
N ALA A 284 4.11 -20.53 -14.02
CA ALA A 284 5.48 -21.06 -14.11
C ALA A 284 6.42 -20.40 -13.09
N HIS A 285 6.25 -19.10 -12.85
CA HIS A 285 7.00 -18.36 -11.84
C HIS A 285 6.72 -18.86 -10.42
N ILE A 286 5.44 -19.04 -10.06
CA ILE A 286 5.03 -19.62 -8.76
C ILE A 286 5.69 -20.99 -8.54
N ALA A 287 5.70 -21.86 -9.56
CA ALA A 287 6.35 -23.16 -9.48
C ALA A 287 7.88 -23.05 -9.25
N THR A 288 8.53 -22.05 -9.86
CA THR A 288 9.97 -21.80 -9.69
C THR A 288 10.30 -21.33 -8.26
N LEU A 289 9.45 -20.50 -7.67
CA LEU A 289 9.62 -20.03 -6.29
C LEU A 289 9.56 -21.20 -5.29
N LEU A 290 8.61 -22.12 -5.48
CA LEU A 290 8.52 -23.34 -4.66
C LEU A 290 9.73 -24.25 -4.84
N GLY A 291 10.21 -24.45 -6.07
CA GLY A 291 11.41 -25.25 -6.33
C GLY A 291 12.69 -24.67 -5.72
N SER A 292 12.78 -23.34 -5.63
CA SER A 292 13.92 -22.64 -5.02
C SER A 292 13.89 -22.68 -3.49
N GLY A 293 12.69 -22.70 -2.89
CA GLY A 293 12.49 -22.82 -1.44
C GLY A 293 12.92 -24.19 -0.88
N VAL A 294 12.73 -25.27 -1.64
CA VAL A 294 13.18 -26.63 -1.24
C VAL A 294 14.70 -26.72 -1.11
N LEU A 295 15.47 -25.91 -1.84
CA LEU A 295 16.94 -25.89 -1.75
C LEU A 295 17.46 -25.12 -0.53
N HIS A 296 16.68 -24.19 0.05
CA HIS A 296 17.08 -23.40 1.22
C HIS A 296 16.58 -23.97 2.56
N ALA A 297 15.55 -24.82 2.57
CA ALA A 297 15.07 -25.49 3.79
C ALA A 297 15.89 -26.74 4.19
N GLY A 298 16.94 -27.07 3.44
CA GLY A 298 17.77 -28.26 3.61
C GLY A 298 19.25 -28.00 3.98
N ARG A 299 19.58 -26.84 4.55
CA ARG A 299 20.93 -26.52 5.04
C ARG A 299 20.94 -25.99 6.46
#